data_AF-A0A6N8HTI4-F1
#
_entry.id   AF-A0A6N8HTI4-F1
#
_cell.length_a   1.000
_cell.length_b   1.000
_cell.length_c   1.000
_cell.angle_alpha   90.00
_cell.angle_beta   90.00
_cell.angle_gamma   90.00
#
_symmetry.space_group_name_H-M   'P 1'
#
loop_
_entity.id
_entity.type
_entity.pdbx_description
1 polymer ?
#
loop_
_entity_poly.entity_id
_entity_poly.type
_entity_poly.pdbx_seq_one_letter_code
_entity_poly.pdbx_strand_id
1 'polypeptide(L)'
;MLEKVKGIVLKTQEYGETHKIVTLFGEQTGKITAIARGANKPRSKMTAITQPFIYAENFLYLNARGLSTLQQGDVIDSFRGIREDIIKTAYAAYIAELTDKIMERHEADAFLFKQLYLTLKEYLRVKNQQFRL
;
A
#
# COMPACT_ATOMS: atom_id res chain seq x y z
N MET A 1 15.78 2.87 -13.94
CA MET A 1 16.80 3.04 -12.87
C MET A 1 16.21 2.58 -11.54
N LEU A 2 17.04 2.30 -10.53
CA LEU A 2 16.54 1.99 -9.18
C LEU A 2 16.18 3.32 -8.50
N GLU A 3 14.96 3.43 -8.01
CA GLU A 3 14.44 4.63 -7.38
C GLU A 3 13.88 4.34 -6.00
N LYS A 4 13.95 5.35 -5.15
CA LYS A 4 13.51 5.32 -3.76
C LYS A 4 12.19 6.05 -3.65
N VAL A 5 11.14 5.34 -3.25
CA VAL A 5 9.76 5.83 -3.27
C VAL A 5 9.05 5.58 -1.95
N LYS A 6 8.61 6.65 -1.30
CA LYS A 6 7.68 6.56 -0.18
C LYS A 6 6.28 6.33 -0.71
N GLY A 7 5.62 5.26 -0.27
CA GLY A 7 4.30 4.91 -0.78
C GLY A 7 3.50 3.98 0.12
N ILE A 8 2.19 4.06 -0.01
CA ILE A 8 1.20 3.27 0.71
C ILE A 8 0.67 2.17 -0.21
N VAL A 9 0.67 0.93 0.25
CA VAL A 9 0.05 -0.20 -0.48
C VAL A 9 -1.47 -0.03 -0.49
N LEU A 10 -2.05 0.24 -1.66
CA LEU A 10 -3.49 0.33 -1.85
C LEU A 10 -4.13 -1.06 -1.97
N LYS A 11 -3.51 -1.94 -2.77
CA LYS A 11 -3.99 -3.31 -3.00
C LYS A 11 -2.84 -4.26 -3.34
N THR A 12 -3.11 -5.53 -3.09
CA THR A 12 -2.17 -6.63 -3.30
C THR A 12 -2.90 -7.79 -3.96
N GLN A 13 -2.28 -8.39 -4.97
CA GLN A 13 -2.82 -9.51 -5.74
C GLN A 13 -1.77 -10.60 -5.85
N GLU A 14 -2.20 -11.86 -5.78
CA GLU A 14 -1.31 -13.00 -5.96
C GLU A 14 -0.87 -13.13 -7.43
N TYR A 15 0.41 -13.42 -7.66
CA TYR A 15 0.97 -13.57 -9.00
C TYR A 15 1.81 -14.85 -9.09
N GLY A 16 1.19 -15.91 -9.58
CA GLY A 16 1.74 -17.26 -9.48
C GLY A 16 1.91 -17.68 -8.01
N GLU A 17 2.75 -18.68 -7.78
CA GLU A 17 2.87 -19.27 -6.44
C GLU A 17 3.72 -18.43 -5.48
N THR A 18 4.75 -17.75 -6.00
CA THR A 18 5.79 -17.16 -5.14
C THR A 18 5.83 -15.63 -5.17
N HIS A 19 5.01 -14.95 -5.96
CA HIS A 19 5.09 -13.51 -6.17
C HIS A 19 3.75 -12.81 -5.94
N LYS A 20 3.81 -11.49 -5.78
CA LYS A 20 2.63 -10.63 -5.69
C LYS A 20 2.73 -9.48 -6.67
N ILE A 21 1.60 -8.99 -7.15
CA ILE A 21 1.48 -7.66 -7.73
C ILE A 21 0.96 -6.74 -6.63
N VAL A 22 1.65 -5.60 -6.43
CA VAL A 22 1.24 -4.55 -5.50
C VAL A 22 0.99 -3.25 -6.23
N THR A 23 -0.07 -2.56 -5.84
CA THR A 23 -0.32 -1.19 -6.27
C THR A 23 -0.02 -0.27 -5.10
N LEU A 24 0.92 0.64 -5.32
CA LEU A 24 1.38 1.65 -4.37
C LEU A 24 0.85 3.01 -4.81
N PHE A 25 0.41 3.83 -3.87
CA PHE A 25 0.30 5.27 -4.10
C PHE A 25 1.54 5.93 -3.52
N GLY A 26 2.39 6.49 -4.37
CA GLY A 26 3.62 7.17 -3.98
C GLY A 26 3.41 8.67 -3.83
N GLU A 27 4.03 9.26 -2.80
CA GLU A 27 3.89 10.69 -2.48
C GLU A 27 4.33 11.61 -3.63
N GLN A 28 5.40 11.23 -4.34
CA GLN A 28 6.02 12.03 -5.41
C GLN A 28 5.90 11.38 -6.79
N THR A 29 5.46 10.13 -6.85
CA THR A 29 5.46 9.32 -8.08
C THR A 29 4.07 8.93 -8.53
N GLY A 30 3.04 9.27 -7.76
CA GLY A 30 1.67 8.88 -8.04
C GLY A 30 1.48 7.37 -7.92
N LYS A 31 0.50 6.85 -8.66
CA LYS A 31 0.18 5.42 -8.61
C LYS A 31 1.19 4.58 -9.38
N ILE A 32 1.77 3.58 -8.71
CA ILE A 32 2.72 2.61 -9.26
C ILE A 32 2.15 1.20 -9.09
N THR A 33 2.24 0.37 -10.12
CA THR A 33 2.00 -1.08 -10.00
C THR A 33 3.32 -1.81 -10.18
N ALA A 34 3.65 -2.70 -9.25
CA ALA A 34 4.92 -3.41 -9.22
C ALA A 34 4.76 -4.90 -8.93
N ILE A 35 5.64 -5.72 -9.52
CA ILE A 35 5.83 -7.11 -9.10
C ILE A 35 6.78 -7.18 -7.92
N ALA A 36 6.36 -7.87 -6.87
CA ALA A 36 7.13 -8.17 -5.68
C ALA A 36 7.52 -9.66 -5.70
N ARG A 37 8.76 -9.93 -6.12
CA ARG A 37 9.25 -11.30 -6.28
C ARG A 37 9.52 -11.93 -4.92
N GLY A 38 9.09 -13.17 -4.75
CA GLY A 38 9.27 -13.93 -3.51
C GLY A 38 8.35 -13.48 -2.37
N ALA A 39 7.34 -12.64 -2.63
CA ALA A 39 6.43 -12.11 -1.61
C ALA A 39 5.56 -13.17 -0.92
N ASN A 40 5.38 -14.35 -1.53
CA ASN A 40 4.69 -15.50 -0.90
C ASN A 40 5.61 -16.53 -0.28
N LYS A 41 6.92 -16.40 -0.45
CA LYS A 41 7.84 -17.37 0.14
C LYS A 41 7.77 -17.27 1.66
N PRO A 42 7.71 -18.40 2.38
CA PRO A 42 7.83 -18.38 3.83
C PRO A 42 9.06 -17.60 4.27
N ARG A 43 8.92 -16.77 5.32
CA ARG A 43 9.99 -15.92 5.88
C ARG A 43 10.53 -14.82 4.95
N SER A 44 9.87 -14.54 3.83
CA SER A 44 10.27 -13.43 2.97
C SER A 44 9.98 -12.09 3.64
N LYS A 45 10.99 -11.20 3.69
CA LYS A 45 10.79 -9.80 4.12
C LYS A 45 9.75 -9.09 3.25
N MET A 46 9.66 -9.49 1.98
CA MET A 46 8.72 -8.95 1.00
C MET A 46 7.26 -9.21 1.41
N THR A 47 6.98 -10.29 2.16
CA THR A 47 5.62 -10.60 2.65
C THR A 47 5.08 -9.52 3.56
N ALA A 48 5.91 -8.95 4.44
CA ALA A 48 5.48 -7.92 5.37
C ALA A 48 5.22 -6.58 4.66
N ILE A 49 6.12 -6.17 3.75
CA ILE A 49 6.03 -4.87 3.08
C ILE A 49 4.97 -4.80 1.98
N THR A 50 4.51 -5.95 1.48
CA THR A 50 3.45 -6.04 0.45
C THR A 50 2.06 -6.22 1.04
N GLN A 51 1.90 -6.14 2.37
CA GLN A 51 0.57 -6.19 2.97
C GLN A 51 -0.22 -4.92 2.64
N PRO A 52 -1.55 -5.01 2.54
CA PRO A 52 -2.40 -3.84 2.40
C PRO A 52 -2.12 -2.79 3.48
N PHE A 53 -2.19 -1.53 3.07
CA PHE A 53 -2.07 -0.32 3.88
C PHE A 53 -0.65 -0.01 4.36
N ILE A 54 0.33 -0.89 4.18
CA ILE A 54 1.71 -0.62 4.60
C ILE A 54 2.21 0.67 3.95
N TYR A 55 2.64 1.62 4.78
CA TYR A 55 3.42 2.76 4.35
C TYR A 55 4.90 2.44 4.50
N ALA A 56 5.61 2.44 3.39
CA ALA A 56 7.02 2.07 3.36
C ALA A 56 7.84 2.99 2.46
N GLU A 57 9.14 2.99 2.72
CA GLU A 57 10.15 3.48 1.80
C GLU A 57 10.58 2.31 0.91
N ASN A 58 10.25 2.36 -0.38
CA ASN A 58 10.39 1.26 -1.32
C ASN A 58 11.53 1.53 -2.31
N PHE A 59 12.29 0.49 -2.63
CA PHE A 59 13.29 0.51 -3.71
C PHE A 59 12.71 -0.20 -4.92
N LEU A 60 12.43 0.56 -5.98
CA LEU A 60 11.71 0.11 -7.17
C LEU A 60 12.55 0.31 -8.43
N TYR A 61 12.57 -0.68 -9.31
CA TYR A 61 12.89 -0.43 -10.72
C TYR A 61 11.61 0.05 -11.41
N LEU A 62 11.53 1.35 -11.67
CA LEU A 62 10.36 1.94 -12.32
C LEU A 62 10.29 1.56 -13.79
N ASN A 63 9.08 1.23 -14.23
CA ASN A 63 8.74 0.99 -15.63
C ASN A 63 7.56 1.89 -16.02
N ALA A 64 7.77 2.79 -16.97
CA ALA A 64 6.78 3.79 -17.39
C ALA A 64 5.57 3.21 -18.13
N ARG A 65 5.69 2.02 -18.73
CA ARG A 65 4.63 1.43 -19.58
C ARG A 65 4.09 0.10 -19.05
N GLY A 66 4.65 -0.43 -17.97
CA GLY A 66 4.37 -1.78 -17.50
C GLY A 66 4.42 -1.94 -15.99
N LEU A 67 4.68 -3.17 -15.55
CA LEU A 67 4.93 -3.46 -14.14
C LEU A 67 6.35 -3.01 -13.77
N SER A 68 6.43 -2.19 -12.73
CA SER A 68 7.69 -1.93 -12.03
C SER A 68 8.12 -3.18 -11.24
N THR A 69 9.33 -3.20 -10.70
CA THR A 69 9.78 -4.31 -9.82
C THR A 69 10.13 -3.78 -8.44
N LEU A 70 9.48 -4.31 -7.41
CA LEU A 70 9.79 -4.04 -6.01
C LEU A 70 10.95 -4.92 -5.55
N GLN A 71 12.08 -4.29 -5.24
CA GLN A 71 13.31 -4.98 -4.82
C GLN A 71 13.41 -5.10 -3.31
N GLN A 72 13.10 -4.02 -2.60
CA GLN A 72 13.18 -3.92 -1.15
C GLN A 72 12.20 -2.86 -0.66
N GLY A 73 11.87 -2.91 0.62
CA GLY A 73 11.20 -1.82 1.29
C GLY A 73 11.46 -1.87 2.79
N ASP A 74 11.44 -0.69 3.41
CA ASP A 74 11.55 -0.52 4.85
C ASP A 74 10.25 0.12 5.36
N VAL A 75 9.57 -0.55 6.30
CA VAL A 75 8.28 -0.09 6.82
C VAL A 75 8.45 1.20 7.61
N ILE A 76 7.71 2.23 7.23
CA ILE A 76 7.63 3.50 7.97
C ILE A 76 6.45 3.44 8.94
N ASP A 77 5.28 3.03 8.46
CA ASP A 77 4.10 2.81 9.29
C ASP A 77 3.38 1.54 8.82
N SER A 78 3.14 0.63 9.76
CA SER A 78 2.48 -0.63 9.46
C SER A 78 0.96 -0.53 9.53
N PHE A 79 0.42 0.47 10.23
CA PHE A 79 -0.99 0.56 10.63
C PHE A 79 -1.58 -0.77 11.09
N ARG A 80 -0.81 -1.57 11.82
CA ARG A 80 -1.16 -2.96 12.17
C ARG A 80 -2.57 -3.10 12.76
N GLY A 81 -2.97 -2.16 13.62
CA GLY A 81 -4.30 -2.16 14.24
C GLY A 81 -5.47 -2.02 13.25
N ILE A 82 -5.25 -1.54 12.03
CA ILE A 82 -6.28 -1.56 10.98
C ILE A 82 -6.57 -3.00 10.57
N ARG A 83 -5.52 -3.79 10.33
CA ARG A 83 -5.63 -5.18 9.87
C ARG A 83 -6.08 -6.15 10.97
N GLU A 84 -6.02 -5.72 12.24
CA GLU A 84 -6.46 -6.51 13.40
C GLU A 84 -7.93 -6.29 13.76
N ASP A 85 -8.59 -5.28 13.17
CA ASP A 85 -10.01 -4.96 13.37
C ASP A 85 -10.73 -5.04 12.03
N ILE A 86 -11.74 -5.92 11.93
CA ILE A 86 -12.46 -6.18 10.67
C ILE A 86 -13.22 -4.94 10.17
N ILE A 87 -13.80 -4.16 11.07
CA ILE A 87 -14.51 -2.92 10.72
C ILE A 87 -13.48 -1.94 10.19
N LYS A 88 -12.34 -1.80 10.87
CA LYS A 88 -11.31 -0.88 10.42
C LYS A 88 -10.71 -1.28 9.07
N THR A 89 -10.51 -2.57 8.86
CA THR A 89 -10.05 -3.11 7.59
C THR A 89 -11.01 -2.78 6.46
N ALA A 90 -12.32 -2.91 6.68
CA ALA A 90 -13.33 -2.64 5.64
C ALA A 90 -13.31 -1.17 5.18
N TYR A 91 -13.27 -0.22 6.11
CA TYR A 91 -13.20 1.20 5.76
C TYR A 91 -11.87 1.58 5.11
N ALA A 92 -10.75 1.06 5.62
CA ALA A 92 -9.43 1.30 5.02
C ALA A 92 -9.35 0.74 3.58
N ALA A 93 -9.90 -0.46 3.36
CA ALA A 93 -9.99 -1.05 2.03
C ALA A 93 -10.83 -0.19 1.08
N TYR A 94 -11.99 0.30 1.54
CA TYR A 94 -12.85 1.18 0.75
C TYR A 94 -12.14 2.48 0.34
N ILE A 95 -11.45 3.13 1.27
CA ILE A 95 -10.71 4.37 1.01
C ILE A 95 -9.52 4.11 0.07
N ALA A 96 -8.81 3.00 0.25
CA ALA A 96 -7.72 2.60 -0.64
C ALA A 96 -8.22 2.31 -2.06
N GLU A 97 -9.38 1.66 -2.21
CA GLU A 97 -10.00 1.40 -3.51
C GLU A 97 -10.48 2.69 -4.18
N LEU A 98 -11.09 3.61 -3.44
CA LEU A 98 -11.46 4.94 -3.96
C LEU A 98 -10.22 5.69 -4.43
N THR A 99 -9.14 5.68 -3.65
CA THR A 99 -7.87 6.31 -4.03
C THR A 99 -7.31 5.68 -5.31
N ASP A 100 -7.35 4.34 -5.43
CA ASP A 100 -6.94 3.65 -6.66
C ASP A 100 -7.79 4.05 -7.86
N LYS A 101 -9.11 4.21 -7.71
CA LYS A 101 -9.99 4.57 -8.83
C LYS A 101 -9.87 6.01 -9.28
N ILE A 102 -9.62 6.94 -8.35
CA ILE A 102 -9.54 8.38 -8.65
C ILE A 102 -8.17 8.74 -9.23
N MET A 103 -7.09 8.13 -8.73
CA MET A 103 -5.74 8.48 -9.17
C MET A 103 -5.35 7.80 -10.48
N GLU A 104 -4.85 8.57 -11.43
CA GLU A 104 -4.22 8.04 -12.63
C GLU A 104 -2.80 7.52 -12.35
N ARG A 105 -2.24 6.77 -13.30
CA ARG A 105 -0.84 6.31 -13.20
C ARG A 105 0.10 7.49 -13.30
N HIS A 106 1.14 7.48 -12.46
CA HIS A 106 2.20 8.49 -12.48
C HIS A 106 1.76 9.94 -12.21
N GLU A 107 0.50 10.15 -11.84
CA GLU A 107 -0.01 11.44 -11.38
C GLU A 107 0.23 11.56 -9.87
N ALA A 108 1.24 12.36 -9.51
CA ALA A 108 1.54 12.64 -8.11
C ALA A 108 0.57 13.68 -7.57
N ASP A 109 -0.08 13.35 -6.46
CA ASP A 109 -0.89 14.29 -5.69
C ASP A 109 -0.47 14.19 -4.21
N ALA A 110 0.39 15.12 -3.80
CA ALA A 110 0.90 15.18 -2.43
C ALA A 110 -0.22 15.50 -1.42
N PHE A 111 -1.25 16.25 -1.83
CA PHE A 111 -2.38 16.56 -0.97
C PHE A 111 -3.19 15.29 -0.71
N LEU A 112 -3.59 14.57 -1.75
CA LEU A 112 -4.35 13.34 -1.60
C LEU A 112 -3.55 12.25 -0.87
N PHE A 113 -2.24 12.14 -1.17
CA PHE A 113 -1.36 11.23 -0.44
C PHE A 113 -1.38 11.51 1.06
N LYS A 114 -1.26 12.79 1.44
CA LYS A 114 -1.34 13.21 2.84
C LYS A 114 -2.72 12.91 3.44
N GLN A 115 -3.81 13.12 2.71
CA GLN A 115 -5.16 12.78 3.20
C GLN A 115 -5.31 11.28 3.44
N LEU A 116 -4.84 10.43 2.53
CA LEU A 116 -4.85 8.97 2.71
C LEU A 116 -4.04 8.58 3.96
N TYR A 117 -2.80 9.08 4.08
CA TYR A 117 -1.93 8.79 5.22
C TYR A 117 -2.57 9.18 6.55
N LEU A 118 -3.08 10.42 6.66
CA LEU A 118 -3.72 10.90 7.88
C LEU A 118 -4.98 10.11 8.19
N THR A 119 -5.79 9.78 7.18
CA THR A 119 -7.00 8.98 7.39
C THR A 119 -6.67 7.61 7.98
N LEU A 120 -5.70 6.88 7.41
CA LEU A 120 -5.27 5.59 7.95
C LEU A 120 -4.69 5.73 9.36
N LYS A 121 -3.89 6.78 9.61
CA LYS A 121 -3.26 7.01 10.92
C LYS A 121 -4.26 7.37 12.02
N GLU A 122 -5.16 8.30 11.76
CA GLU A 122 -6.14 8.80 12.74
C GLU A 122 -7.27 7.81 12.98
N TYR A 123 -7.61 7.00 11.98
CA TYR A 123 -8.65 5.99 12.12
C TYR A 123 -8.32 4.91 13.17
N LEU A 124 -7.04 4.69 13.46
CA LEU A 124 -6.63 3.87 14.61
C LEU A 124 -7.11 4.44 15.95
N ARG A 125 -7.23 5.77 16.08
CA ARG A 125 -7.60 6.46 17.32
C ARG A 125 -9.11 6.50 17.55
N VAL A 126 -9.91 6.26 16.52
CA VAL A 126 -11.36 6.15 16.66
C VAL A 126 -11.65 4.90 17.49
N LYS A 127 -12.21 5.12 18.69
CA LYS A 127 -12.79 4.03 19.50
C LYS A 127 -14.05 3.58 18.78
N ASN A 128 -14.22 2.27 18.59
CA ASN A 128 -15.45 1.70 18.07
C ASN A 128 -16.59 2.11 19.02
N GLN A 129 -17.31 3.16 18.68
CA GLN A 129 -18.63 3.38 19.26
C GLN A 129 -19.44 2.18 18.82
N GLN A 130 -19.82 1.35 19.79
CA GLN A 130 -20.58 0.14 19.57
C GLN A 130 -21.72 0.45 18.60
N PHE A 131 -21.66 -0.13 17.40
CA PHE A 131 -22.86 -0.31 16.59
C PHE A 131 -23.75 -1.28 17.38
N ARG A 132 -24.49 -0.73 18.34
CA ARG A 132 -25.64 -1.38 18.94
C ARG A 132 -26.73 -1.31 17.88
N LEU A 133 -26.84 -2.37 17.10
CA LEU A 133 -28.11 -2.73 16.46
C LEU A 133 -29.04 -3.29 17.53
#